data_AF-A0A241VPS0-F1
#
_entry.id   AF-A0A241VPS0-F1
#
_cell.length_a   1.000
_cell.length_b   1.000
_cell.length_c   1.000
_cell.angle_alpha   90.00
_cell.angle_beta   90.00
_cell.angle_gamma   90.00
#
_symmetry.space_group_name_H-M   'P 1'
#
loop_
_entity.id
_entity.type
_entity.pdbx_description
1 polymer ?
#
loop_
_entity_poly.entity_id
_entity_poly.type
_entity_poly.pdbx_seq_one_letter_code
_entity_poly.pdbx_strand_id
1 'polypeptide(L)'
;MSLVKETYFNAPLFDRELAEITVDIEQTPFFLNDHGHPKYLASLGAGIHLITESATNAKVMMGNAYEVPSEISTKYTKWGEQTELEFEGQYFEFMPLVATKETAAAFGITLVQTGEAIQIHSNQKVLSEIHYEYGMMAGHCFAYLDGGKPDCSGKTLFPFVATDLEHHDFPHIFSSTDQDQLPLVISVGRYFPNLGKIYLADLWVNPGDVLYIPAKPKYSNPEFIDLHNNRNAALACWRGDSNKSTLTTHSLLDTHGHFYWYWNRKPTIHPLIYAATSKNE
;
A
#
# COMPACT_ATOMS: atom_id res chain seq x y z
N MET A 1 11.97 33.76 38.26
CA MET A 1 12.53 32.57 37.59
C MET A 1 11.93 32.50 36.22
N SER A 2 12.74 32.68 35.18
CA SER A 2 12.32 32.60 33.78
C SER A 2 11.94 31.15 33.47
N LEU A 3 10.69 30.92 33.05
CA LEU A 3 10.26 29.64 32.48
C LEU A 3 11.09 29.42 31.21
N VAL A 4 12.04 28.49 31.29
CA VAL A 4 12.68 27.95 30.09
C VAL A 4 11.55 27.30 29.29
N LYS A 5 11.16 27.89 28.16
CA LYS A 5 10.41 27.17 27.13
C LYS A 5 11.35 26.11 26.58
N GLU A 6 11.36 24.94 27.19
CA GLU A 6 12.07 23.80 26.65
C GLU A 6 11.53 23.55 25.24
N THR A 7 12.40 23.75 24.25
CA THR A 7 12.09 23.52 22.85
C THR A 7 12.33 22.04 22.61
N TYR A 8 11.31 21.23 22.80
CA TYR A 8 11.35 19.81 22.46
C TYR A 8 11.11 19.63 20.96
N PHE A 9 11.78 18.64 20.36
CA PHE A 9 11.37 18.13 19.06
C PHE A 9 10.00 17.46 19.21
N ASN A 10 9.07 17.78 18.30
CA ASN A 10 7.85 17.00 18.18
C ASN A 10 8.22 15.59 17.70
N ALA A 11 7.54 14.57 18.23
CA ALA A 11 7.66 13.23 17.69
C ALA A 11 7.29 13.24 16.20
N PRO A 12 8.03 12.52 15.34
CA PRO A 12 7.66 12.42 13.93
C PRO A 12 6.29 11.75 13.82
N LEU A 13 5.45 12.27 12.92
CA LEU A 13 4.23 11.58 12.52
C LEU A 13 4.60 10.36 11.69
N PHE A 14 4.05 9.20 12.04
CA PHE A 14 4.09 7.99 11.20
C PHE A 14 2.81 7.93 10.40
N ASP A 15 1.71 7.69 11.07
CA ASP A 15 0.38 7.64 10.50
C ASP A 15 -0.63 8.18 11.51
N ARG A 16 -1.74 8.71 10.99
CA ARG A 16 -2.88 9.15 11.78
C ARG A 16 -4.15 8.92 10.99
N GLU A 17 -5.13 8.31 11.64
CA GLU A 17 -6.50 8.28 11.16
C GLU A 17 -7.16 9.65 11.40
N LEU A 18 -7.70 10.23 10.34
CA LEU A 18 -8.44 11.49 10.39
C LEU A 18 -9.95 11.26 10.47
N ALA A 19 -10.44 10.21 9.80
CA ALA A 19 -11.84 9.79 9.81
C ALA A 19 -11.97 8.33 9.34
N GLU A 20 -13.01 7.66 9.82
CA GLU A 20 -13.47 6.36 9.36
C GLU A 20 -14.93 6.46 8.93
N ILE A 21 -15.26 5.87 7.77
CA ILE A 21 -16.60 5.82 7.20
C ILE A 21 -16.97 4.35 6.98
N THR A 22 -18.09 3.93 7.54
CA THR A 22 -18.64 2.58 7.31
C THR A 22 -19.21 2.47 5.90
N VAL A 23 -18.80 1.44 5.16
CA VAL A 23 -19.24 1.13 3.81
C VAL A 23 -19.96 -0.21 3.80
N ASP A 24 -21.27 -0.19 3.55
CA ASP A 24 -22.06 -1.41 3.32
C ASP A 24 -22.06 -1.73 1.82
N ILE A 25 -21.34 -2.79 1.44
CA ILE A 25 -21.19 -3.18 0.03
C ILE A 25 -22.38 -3.98 -0.49
N GLU A 26 -23.32 -4.40 0.37
CA GLU A 26 -24.62 -4.94 -0.10
C GLU A 26 -25.54 -3.80 -0.58
N GLN A 27 -25.45 -2.64 0.08
CA GLN A 27 -26.23 -1.44 -0.29
C GLN A 27 -25.55 -0.62 -1.40
N THR A 28 -24.22 -0.53 -1.37
CA THR A 28 -23.41 0.26 -2.29
C THR A 28 -22.26 -0.56 -2.90
N PRO A 29 -22.57 -1.52 -3.80
CA PRO A 29 -21.58 -2.49 -4.28
C PRO A 29 -20.55 -1.92 -5.25
N PHE A 30 -20.71 -0.68 -5.73
CA PHE A 30 -19.80 -0.08 -6.71
C PHE A 30 -18.96 1.01 -6.07
N PHE A 31 -17.65 0.93 -6.26
CA PHE A 31 -16.73 2.04 -6.05
C PHE A 31 -16.62 2.87 -7.34
N LEU A 32 -16.73 4.19 -7.24
CA LEU A 32 -16.46 5.15 -8.31
C LEU A 32 -15.24 6.00 -7.90
N ASN A 33 -14.27 6.12 -8.80
CA ASN A 33 -13.19 7.09 -8.67
C ASN A 33 -13.68 8.48 -9.15
N ASP A 34 -13.92 9.40 -8.22
CA ASP A 34 -14.24 10.80 -8.50
C ASP A 34 -13.03 11.71 -8.27
N HIS A 35 -12.13 11.77 -9.26
CA HIS A 35 -10.89 12.57 -9.19
C HIS A 35 -10.01 12.22 -7.98
N GLY A 36 -9.88 10.94 -7.67
CA GLY A 36 -9.20 10.39 -6.50
C GLY A 36 -10.13 10.21 -5.32
N HIS A 37 -11.25 10.94 -5.23
CA HIS A 37 -12.15 10.84 -4.09
C HIS A 37 -13.06 9.61 -4.22
N PRO A 38 -13.10 8.74 -3.19
CA PRO A 38 -14.02 7.61 -3.16
C PRO A 38 -15.49 8.03 -3.22
N LYS A 39 -16.29 7.33 -4.02
CA LYS A 39 -17.76 7.34 -3.94
C LYS A 39 -18.29 5.91 -4.03
N TYR A 40 -19.18 5.54 -3.11
CA TYR A 40 -19.88 4.25 -3.16
C TYR A 40 -21.31 4.42 -3.67
N LEU A 41 -21.68 3.61 -4.66
CA LEU A 41 -22.94 3.75 -5.38
C LEU A 41 -23.78 2.48 -5.26
N ALA A 42 -25.08 2.67 -5.05
CA ALA A 42 -26.06 1.58 -5.09
C ALA A 42 -26.32 1.09 -6.53
N SER A 43 -26.20 1.99 -7.50
CA SER A 43 -26.36 1.70 -8.92
C SER A 43 -25.52 2.65 -9.76
N LEU A 44 -25.20 2.23 -10.98
CA LEU A 44 -24.41 3.04 -11.92
C LEU A 44 -25.32 4.04 -12.63
N GLY A 45 -24.99 5.33 -12.53
CA GLY A 45 -25.63 6.40 -13.30
C GLY A 45 -25.18 6.45 -14.75
N ALA A 46 -25.87 7.25 -15.56
CA ALA A 46 -25.49 7.48 -16.96
C ALA A 46 -24.11 8.14 -17.04
N GLY A 47 -23.23 7.62 -17.91
CA GLY A 47 -21.89 8.17 -18.14
C GLY A 47 -20.78 7.60 -17.26
N ILE A 48 -21.10 6.75 -16.28
CA ILE A 48 -20.10 6.03 -15.49
C ILE A 48 -19.59 4.81 -16.28
N HIS A 49 -18.26 4.69 -16.41
CA HIS A 49 -17.64 3.56 -17.09
C HIS A 49 -17.32 2.45 -16.08
N LEU A 50 -18.10 1.37 -16.09
CA LEU A 50 -17.79 0.18 -15.29
C LEU A 50 -16.62 -0.59 -15.93
N ILE A 51 -15.54 -0.73 -15.19
CA ILE A 51 -14.42 -1.60 -15.53
C ILE A 51 -14.47 -2.89 -14.74
N THR A 52 -13.76 -3.91 -15.21
CA THR A 52 -13.58 -5.18 -14.52
C THR A 52 -12.19 -5.26 -13.91
N GLU A 53 -12.03 -6.15 -12.93
CA GLU A 53 -10.73 -6.48 -12.37
C GLU A 53 -9.73 -6.90 -13.46
N SER A 54 -8.48 -6.46 -13.28
CA SER A 54 -7.39 -6.82 -14.18
C SER A 54 -7.02 -8.29 -14.02
N ALA A 55 -6.90 -8.99 -15.14
CA ALA A 55 -6.44 -10.37 -15.11
C ALA A 55 -4.97 -10.46 -14.67
N THR A 56 -4.67 -11.38 -13.76
CA THR A 56 -3.30 -11.72 -13.38
C THR A 56 -2.70 -12.73 -14.36
N ASN A 57 -1.40 -12.60 -14.62
CA ASN A 57 -0.65 -13.52 -15.46
C ASN A 57 0.70 -13.82 -14.83
N ALA A 58 0.93 -15.08 -14.44
CA ALA A 58 2.17 -15.54 -13.81
C ALA A 58 3.42 -15.31 -14.67
N LYS A 59 3.26 -15.18 -16.00
CA LYS A 59 4.38 -14.92 -16.93
C LYS A 59 4.87 -13.47 -16.89
N VAL A 60 4.10 -12.57 -16.29
CA VAL A 60 4.51 -11.16 -16.12
C VAL A 60 5.41 -11.08 -14.90
N MET A 61 6.69 -10.82 -15.18
CA MET A 61 7.74 -10.61 -14.18
C MET A 61 8.14 -9.14 -14.29
N MET A 62 7.80 -8.34 -13.27
CA MET A 62 8.06 -6.91 -13.24
C MET A 62 8.60 -6.52 -11.87
N GLY A 63 9.56 -5.60 -11.84
CA GLY A 63 10.29 -5.24 -10.62
C GLY A 63 11.68 -5.85 -10.55
N ASN A 64 12.42 -5.49 -9.50
CA ASN A 64 13.74 -6.06 -9.23
C ASN A 64 13.59 -7.46 -8.64
N ALA A 65 14.27 -8.43 -9.22
CA ALA A 65 14.20 -9.83 -8.81
C ALA A 65 15.22 -10.15 -7.71
N TYR A 66 14.79 -10.92 -6.70
CA TYR A 66 15.63 -11.40 -5.61
C TYR A 66 15.35 -12.87 -5.33
N GLU A 67 16.38 -13.59 -4.88
CA GLU A 67 16.25 -14.97 -4.42
C GLU A 67 15.75 -15.00 -2.98
N VAL A 68 14.83 -15.93 -2.72
CA VAL A 68 14.20 -16.22 -1.44
C VAL A 68 14.32 -17.74 -1.20
N PRO A 69 15.50 -18.26 -0.82
CA PRO A 69 15.76 -19.70 -0.67
C PRO A 69 14.81 -20.41 0.29
N SER A 70 14.30 -19.72 1.33
CA SER A 70 13.42 -20.34 2.31
C SER A 70 12.54 -19.33 3.06
N GLU A 71 11.52 -19.85 3.75
CA GLU A 71 10.81 -19.16 4.81
C GLU A 71 11.50 -19.46 6.14
N ILE A 72 11.92 -18.42 6.87
CA ILE A 72 12.66 -18.56 8.15
C ILE A 72 11.71 -19.04 9.24
N SER A 73 10.56 -18.37 9.38
CA SER A 73 9.55 -18.72 10.37
C SER A 73 8.19 -18.11 10.04
N THR A 74 7.13 -18.76 10.52
CA THR A 74 5.77 -18.21 10.49
C THR A 74 5.23 -18.12 11.91
N LYS A 75 4.73 -16.94 12.30
CA LYS A 75 4.03 -16.71 13.56
C LYS A 75 2.54 -16.52 13.30
N TYR A 76 1.73 -17.16 14.13
CA TYR A 76 0.29 -17.02 14.11
C TYR A 76 -0.15 -16.07 15.22
N THR A 77 -0.91 -15.05 14.86
CA THR A 77 -1.43 -14.05 15.79
C THR A 77 -2.94 -13.98 15.70
N LYS A 78 -3.58 -13.25 16.60
CA LYS A 78 -5.03 -13.00 16.52
C LYS A 78 -5.46 -12.18 15.31
N TRP A 79 -4.52 -11.58 14.58
CA TRP A 79 -4.79 -10.70 13.45
C TRP A 79 -4.38 -11.30 12.10
N GLY A 80 -3.62 -12.40 12.10
CA GLY A 80 -3.00 -12.87 10.88
C GLY A 80 -1.82 -13.81 11.04
N GLU A 81 -1.26 -14.18 9.90
CA GLU A 81 -0.02 -14.93 9.76
C GLU A 81 1.14 -13.99 9.43
N GLN A 82 2.31 -14.23 10.02
CA GLN A 82 3.49 -13.40 9.83
C GLN A 82 4.67 -14.29 9.43
N THR A 83 5.03 -14.26 8.16
CA THR A 83 6.10 -15.08 7.57
C THR A 83 7.34 -14.24 7.31
N GLU A 84 8.44 -14.61 7.98
CA GLU A 84 9.75 -14.02 7.74
C GLU A 84 10.42 -14.77 6.58
N LEU A 85 10.79 -14.04 5.53
CA LEU A 85 11.40 -14.57 4.32
C LEU A 85 12.93 -14.43 4.37
N GLU A 86 13.65 -15.49 3.99
CA GLU A 86 15.10 -15.45 3.84
C GLU A 86 15.45 -14.88 2.47
N PHE A 87 15.73 -13.58 2.37
CA PHE A 87 16.23 -13.01 1.13
C PHE A 87 17.76 -13.17 1.01
N GLU A 88 18.25 -13.58 -0.15
CA GLU A 88 19.69 -13.62 -0.44
C GLU A 88 20.21 -12.22 -0.81
N GLY A 89 21.08 -11.63 0.03
CA GLY A 89 21.61 -10.27 -0.18
C GLY A 89 21.76 -9.48 1.12
N GLN A 90 22.19 -8.21 0.99
CA GLN A 90 22.38 -7.30 2.14
C GLN A 90 21.39 -6.12 2.13
N TYR A 91 20.91 -5.72 0.96
CA TYR A 91 19.91 -4.68 0.76
C TYR A 91 19.06 -5.00 -0.48
N PHE A 92 17.83 -4.48 -0.53
CA PHE A 92 16.88 -4.78 -1.60
C PHE A 92 16.25 -3.51 -2.15
N GLU A 93 16.57 -3.19 -3.39
CA GLU A 93 16.02 -2.04 -4.11
C GLU A 93 14.69 -2.39 -4.77
N PHE A 94 13.66 -1.60 -4.49
CA PHE A 94 12.38 -1.65 -5.17
C PHE A 94 12.49 -0.92 -6.50
N MET A 95 12.04 -1.54 -7.60
CA MET A 95 12.01 -0.87 -8.90
C MET A 95 10.97 0.25 -8.88
N PRO A 96 11.31 1.50 -9.17
CA PRO A 96 10.34 2.58 -9.24
C PRO A 96 9.53 2.46 -10.54
N LEU A 97 8.21 2.30 -10.43
CA LEU A 97 7.29 2.18 -11.57
C LEU A 97 6.17 3.22 -11.48
N VAL A 98 5.84 3.86 -12.60
CA VAL A 98 4.59 4.64 -12.69
C VAL A 98 3.42 3.66 -12.69
N ALA A 99 2.37 3.95 -11.93
CA ALA A 99 1.14 3.16 -11.96
C ALA A 99 0.44 3.37 -13.31
N THR A 100 0.30 2.28 -14.05
CA THR A 100 -0.42 2.15 -15.31
C THR A 100 -1.31 0.92 -15.20
N LYS A 101 -2.23 0.71 -16.16
CA LYS A 101 -3.05 -0.51 -16.16
C LYS A 101 -2.17 -1.76 -16.23
N GLU A 102 -1.08 -1.71 -17.00
CA GLU A 102 -0.13 -2.81 -17.17
C GLU A 102 0.74 -3.06 -15.92
N THR A 103 1.32 -2.00 -15.35
CA THR A 103 2.20 -2.13 -14.18
C THR A 103 1.42 -2.52 -12.92
N ALA A 104 0.19 -2.02 -12.73
CA ALA A 104 -0.68 -2.46 -11.64
C ALA A 104 -1.10 -3.93 -11.81
N ALA A 105 -1.52 -4.33 -13.01
CA ALA A 105 -1.93 -5.71 -13.29
C ALA A 105 -0.80 -6.73 -13.09
N ALA A 106 0.46 -6.31 -13.27
CA ALA A 106 1.65 -7.13 -12.98
C ALA A 106 1.75 -7.56 -11.51
N PHE A 107 1.01 -6.93 -10.59
CA PHE A 107 0.93 -7.28 -9.17
C PHE A 107 -0.51 -7.60 -8.73
N GLY A 108 -1.39 -7.91 -9.68
CA GLY A 108 -2.79 -8.25 -9.40
C GLY A 108 -3.56 -7.11 -8.76
N ILE A 109 -3.33 -5.91 -9.28
CA ILE A 109 -3.98 -4.65 -8.90
C ILE A 109 -4.63 -4.08 -10.15
N THR A 110 -5.80 -3.47 -9.99
CA THR A 110 -6.50 -2.74 -11.05
C THR A 110 -6.33 -1.24 -10.84
N LEU A 111 -5.79 -0.54 -11.83
CA LEU A 111 -5.81 0.92 -11.84
C LEU A 111 -7.20 1.40 -12.25
N VAL A 112 -7.87 2.14 -11.37
CA VAL A 112 -9.19 2.75 -11.59
C VAL A 112 -8.97 4.25 -11.81
N GLN A 113 -9.19 4.73 -13.02
CA GLN A 113 -9.00 6.14 -13.39
C GLN A 113 -10.26 6.96 -13.10
N THR A 114 -10.13 8.29 -13.14
CA THR A 114 -11.26 9.21 -12.92
C THR A 114 -12.45 8.86 -13.82
N GLY A 115 -13.65 8.76 -13.23
CA GLY A 115 -14.89 8.43 -13.91
C GLY A 115 -15.10 6.93 -14.18
N GLU A 116 -14.09 6.10 -13.90
CA GLU A 116 -14.24 4.65 -13.89
C GLU A 116 -14.80 4.17 -12.54
N ALA A 117 -15.67 3.17 -12.61
CA ALA A 117 -16.20 2.47 -11.45
C ALA A 117 -15.83 0.99 -11.52
N ILE A 118 -15.73 0.35 -10.35
CA ILE A 118 -15.48 -1.08 -10.22
C ILE A 118 -16.43 -1.68 -9.17
N GLN A 119 -16.88 -2.90 -9.41
CA GLN A 119 -17.68 -3.61 -8.41
C GLN A 119 -16.77 -4.16 -7.31
N ILE A 120 -17.12 -3.91 -6.06
CA ILE A 120 -16.39 -4.41 -4.90
C ILE A 120 -16.84 -5.85 -4.63
N HIS A 121 -15.88 -6.77 -4.64
CA HIS A 121 -16.12 -8.17 -4.29
C HIS A 121 -15.45 -8.50 -2.94
N SER A 122 -16.25 -8.91 -1.96
CA SER A 122 -15.78 -9.34 -0.65
C SER A 122 -16.73 -10.36 -0.03
N ASN A 123 -16.18 -11.21 0.85
CA ASN A 123 -17.00 -12.04 1.75
C ASN A 123 -17.55 -11.22 2.92
N GLN A 124 -16.96 -10.06 3.20
CA GLN A 124 -17.41 -9.11 4.20
C GLN A 124 -18.47 -8.18 3.61
N LYS A 125 -19.55 -7.97 4.35
CA LYS A 125 -20.65 -7.07 3.93
C LYS A 125 -20.35 -5.61 4.24
N VAL A 126 -19.59 -5.38 5.31
CA VAL A 126 -19.26 -4.07 5.82
C VAL A 126 -17.75 -3.92 5.82
N LEU A 127 -17.28 -2.84 5.21
CA LEU A 127 -15.89 -2.42 5.16
C LEU A 127 -15.77 -1.01 5.74
N SER A 128 -14.54 -0.55 5.92
CA SER A 128 -14.21 0.78 6.40
C SER A 128 -13.42 1.54 5.34
N GLU A 129 -13.92 2.70 4.94
CA GLU A 129 -13.08 3.70 4.29
C GLU A 129 -12.42 4.55 5.37
N ILE A 130 -11.10 4.61 5.35
CA ILE A 130 -10.31 5.34 6.32
C ILE A 130 -9.51 6.43 5.62
N HIS A 131 -9.66 7.65 6.10
CA HIS A 131 -8.85 8.78 5.69
C HIS A 131 -7.60 8.82 6.55
N TYR A 132 -6.46 8.45 5.96
CA TYR A 132 -5.16 8.45 6.62
C TYR A 132 -4.33 9.67 6.25
N GLU A 133 -3.55 10.13 7.22
CA GLU A 133 -2.41 11.01 7.01
C GLU A 133 -1.13 10.24 7.34
N TYR A 134 -0.22 10.12 6.37
CA TYR A 134 1.11 9.54 6.56
C TYR A 134 2.16 10.63 6.67
N GLY A 135 3.01 10.57 7.68
CA GLY A 135 4.16 11.43 7.81
C GLY A 135 5.39 10.84 7.12
N MET A 136 6.33 11.70 6.74
CA MET A 136 7.55 11.37 5.98
C MET A 136 8.34 10.18 6.53
N MET A 137 8.26 9.89 7.83
CA MET A 137 8.97 8.79 8.48
C MET A 137 8.14 7.50 8.61
N ALA A 138 6.94 7.40 8.04
CA ALA A 138 6.03 6.26 8.21
C ALA A 138 6.68 4.92 7.86
N GLY A 139 7.43 4.84 6.75
CA GLY A 139 8.13 3.61 6.33
C GLY A 139 9.24 3.16 7.28
N HIS A 140 9.76 4.04 8.14
CA HIS A 140 10.76 3.72 9.17
C HIS A 140 10.16 3.13 10.44
N CYS A 141 8.83 3.09 10.52
CA CYS A 141 8.10 2.49 11.62
C CYS A 141 7.75 1.04 11.27
N PHE A 142 8.53 0.10 11.81
CA PHE A 142 8.23 -1.32 11.64
C PHE A 142 7.26 -1.80 12.73
N ALA A 143 5.99 -1.98 12.35
CA ALA A 143 4.92 -2.08 13.33
C ALA A 143 4.98 -3.31 14.26
N TYR A 144 5.74 -4.34 13.88
CA TYR A 144 5.66 -5.66 14.52
C TYR A 144 7.02 -6.24 14.94
N LEU A 145 8.12 -5.46 14.86
CA LEU A 145 9.36 -5.78 15.57
C LEU A 145 9.28 -5.28 17.01
N ASP A 146 9.84 -6.06 17.93
CA ASP A 146 10.10 -5.71 19.34
C ASP A 146 8.89 -5.26 20.16
N GLY A 147 7.72 -5.87 19.95
CA GLY A 147 6.54 -5.62 20.79
C GLY A 147 5.90 -4.25 20.59
N GLY A 148 6.15 -3.62 19.43
CA GLY A 148 5.47 -2.39 19.03
C GLY A 148 3.94 -2.51 19.15
N LYS A 149 3.32 -1.48 19.72
CA LYS A 149 1.85 -1.39 19.73
C LYS A 149 1.34 -1.13 18.31
N PRO A 150 0.16 -1.65 17.92
CA PRO A 150 -0.41 -1.45 16.59
C PRO A 150 -0.43 0.02 16.16
N ASP A 151 -0.74 0.92 17.10
CA ASP A 151 -0.88 2.38 16.95
C ASP A 151 0.43 3.17 16.82
N CYS A 152 1.57 2.49 16.67
CA CYS A 152 2.89 3.13 16.62
C CYS A 152 3.34 3.86 17.88
N SER A 153 2.58 3.80 18.98
CA SER A 153 2.96 4.39 20.25
C SER A 153 4.11 3.61 20.89
N GLY A 154 5.21 4.32 21.16
CA GLY A 154 6.43 3.72 21.74
C GLY A 154 7.32 2.97 20.74
N LYS A 155 7.15 3.17 19.42
CA LYS A 155 8.00 2.53 18.41
C LYS A 155 9.35 3.22 18.24
N THR A 156 10.38 2.40 18.06
CA THR A 156 11.73 2.84 17.66
C THR A 156 11.74 3.09 16.17
N LEU A 157 12.28 4.24 15.74
CA LEU A 157 12.63 4.48 14.34
C LEU A 157 13.69 3.47 13.92
N PHE A 158 13.39 2.68 12.89
CA PHE A 158 14.41 1.85 12.27
C PHE A 158 15.29 2.73 11.36
N PRO A 159 16.62 2.53 11.37
CA PRO A 159 17.54 3.34 10.55
C PRO A 159 17.37 3.08 9.05
N PHE A 160 16.55 2.10 8.67
CA PHE A 160 16.20 1.75 7.31
C PHE A 160 14.73 1.33 7.23
N VAL A 161 14.17 1.40 6.03
CA VAL A 161 12.90 0.74 5.68
C VAL A 161 13.20 -0.74 5.45
N ALA A 162 12.32 -1.62 5.91
CA ALA A 162 12.43 -3.06 5.72
C ALA A 162 11.37 -3.53 4.72
N THR A 163 11.52 -4.74 4.18
CA THR A 163 10.42 -5.32 3.39
C THR A 163 9.28 -5.67 4.33
N ASP A 164 8.15 -4.99 4.13
CA ASP A 164 6.90 -5.15 4.87
C ASP A 164 5.81 -5.22 3.79
N LEU A 165 5.32 -6.42 3.46
CA LEU A 165 4.33 -6.61 2.39
C LEU A 165 3.26 -7.60 2.82
N GLU A 166 2.02 -7.37 2.42
CA GLU A 166 0.86 -8.13 2.87
C GLU A 166 -0.09 -8.48 1.73
N HIS A 167 -0.87 -9.53 1.94
CA HIS A 167 -2.13 -9.74 1.24
C HIS A 167 -3.23 -10.08 2.24
N HIS A 168 -4.47 -9.92 1.80
CA HIS A 168 -5.65 -9.92 2.67
C HIS A 168 -6.78 -10.71 2.04
N ASP A 169 -7.64 -11.33 2.84
CA ASP A 169 -8.84 -12.03 2.35
C ASP A 169 -10.05 -11.10 2.10
N PHE A 170 -9.81 -9.80 2.12
CA PHE A 170 -10.75 -8.73 1.81
C PHE A 170 -10.13 -7.74 0.80
N PRO A 171 -10.94 -7.01 0.02
CA PRO A 171 -10.42 -6.07 -0.97
C PRO A 171 -9.82 -4.84 -0.31
N HIS A 172 -8.84 -4.24 -0.99
CA HIS A 172 -8.29 -2.93 -0.65
C HIS A 172 -8.53 -1.93 -1.77
N ILE A 173 -8.76 -0.68 -1.39
CA ILE A 173 -8.70 0.46 -2.32
C ILE A 173 -7.71 1.46 -1.77
N PHE A 174 -6.80 1.95 -2.59
CA PHE A 174 -5.87 3.02 -2.23
C PHE A 174 -6.07 4.21 -3.17
N SER A 175 -6.51 5.33 -2.62
CA SER A 175 -6.82 6.53 -3.38
C SER A 175 -5.78 7.64 -3.16
N SER A 176 -5.22 8.14 -4.26
CA SER A 176 -4.28 9.27 -4.25
C SER A 176 -5.03 10.60 -4.21
N THR A 177 -5.44 11.04 -3.02
CA THR A 177 -6.34 12.19 -2.78
C THR A 177 -5.66 13.46 -2.27
N ASP A 178 -4.34 13.45 -2.08
CA ASP A 178 -3.65 14.58 -1.45
C ASP A 178 -3.92 15.89 -2.21
N GLN A 179 -4.40 16.90 -1.48
CA GLN A 179 -4.89 18.15 -2.07
C GLN A 179 -3.79 18.92 -2.80
N ASP A 180 -2.53 18.74 -2.39
CA ASP A 180 -1.37 19.38 -3.00
C ASP A 180 -0.66 18.48 -4.03
N GLN A 181 -1.33 17.42 -4.48
CA GLN A 181 -0.95 16.61 -5.63
C GLN A 181 0.37 15.83 -5.46
N LEU A 182 0.72 15.46 -4.22
CA LEU A 182 1.74 14.44 -4.02
C LEU A 182 1.23 13.08 -4.53
N PRO A 183 2.05 12.31 -5.27
CA PRO A 183 1.66 10.97 -5.70
C PRO A 183 1.54 10.04 -4.49
N LEU A 184 0.67 9.04 -4.59
CA LEU A 184 0.65 7.93 -3.63
C LEU A 184 1.67 6.87 -4.08
N VAL A 185 2.47 6.38 -3.14
CA VAL A 185 3.41 5.27 -3.40
C VAL A 185 2.93 4.01 -2.70
N ILE A 186 2.71 2.93 -3.45
CA ILE A 186 2.37 1.61 -2.92
C ILE A 186 3.52 0.66 -3.24
N SER A 187 4.19 0.14 -2.21
CA SER A 187 5.20 -0.91 -2.39
C SER A 187 4.48 -2.22 -2.68
N VAL A 188 4.96 -2.95 -3.69
CA VAL A 188 4.36 -4.20 -4.15
C VAL A 188 5.42 -5.28 -4.32
N GLY A 189 4.98 -6.53 -4.22
CA GLY A 189 5.82 -7.68 -4.47
C GLY A 189 5.06 -8.81 -5.12
N ARG A 190 5.70 -9.56 -6.02
CA ARG A 190 5.20 -10.85 -6.49
C ARG A 190 6.16 -11.95 -6.06
N TYR A 191 5.74 -12.76 -5.09
CA TYR A 191 6.51 -13.86 -4.55
C TYR A 191 6.12 -15.18 -5.22
N PHE A 192 7.10 -15.95 -5.67
CA PHE A 192 6.94 -17.29 -6.25
C PHE A 192 7.55 -18.32 -5.28
N PRO A 193 6.77 -18.89 -4.34
CA PRO A 193 7.31 -19.76 -3.29
C PRO A 193 8.05 -20.98 -3.86
N ASN A 194 7.47 -21.63 -4.87
CA ASN A 194 8.04 -22.82 -5.49
C ASN A 194 9.32 -22.54 -6.31
N LEU A 195 9.55 -21.29 -6.68
CA LEU A 195 10.75 -20.88 -7.41
C LEU A 195 11.80 -20.24 -6.48
N GLY A 196 11.44 -19.96 -5.22
CA GLY A 196 12.29 -19.22 -4.29
C GLY A 196 12.65 -17.83 -4.82
N LYS A 197 11.71 -17.10 -5.41
CA LYS A 197 11.98 -15.78 -6.02
C LYS A 197 10.91 -14.76 -5.67
N ILE A 198 11.30 -13.50 -5.53
CA ILE A 198 10.37 -12.38 -5.39
C ILE A 198 10.77 -11.22 -6.31
N TYR A 199 9.78 -10.53 -6.86
CA TYR A 199 9.97 -9.31 -7.63
C TYR A 199 9.40 -8.13 -6.86
N LEU A 200 10.20 -7.08 -6.66
CA LEU A 200 9.85 -5.92 -5.83
C LEU A 200 9.79 -4.63 -6.64
N ALA A 201 8.74 -3.82 -6.42
CA ALA A 201 8.57 -2.53 -7.07
C ALA A 201 7.78 -1.55 -6.20
N ASP A 202 7.96 -0.25 -6.43
CA ASP A 202 7.11 0.81 -5.90
C ASP A 202 6.24 1.35 -7.03
N LEU A 203 4.92 1.27 -6.86
CA LEU A 203 3.95 1.87 -7.76
C LEU A 203 3.70 3.33 -7.36
N TRP A 204 4.16 4.25 -8.19
CA TRP A 204 3.91 5.68 -8.10
C TRP A 204 2.58 6.01 -8.78
N VAL A 205 1.54 6.14 -7.98
CA VAL A 205 0.17 6.44 -8.40
C VAL A 205 0.02 7.95 -8.58
N ASN A 206 -0.48 8.36 -9.75
CA ASN A 206 -0.70 9.78 -9.99
C ASN A 206 -1.84 10.30 -9.09
N PRO A 207 -1.78 11.58 -8.69
CA PRO A 207 -2.91 12.24 -8.06
C PRO A 207 -4.20 12.07 -8.88
N GLY A 208 -5.29 11.67 -8.22
CA GLY A 208 -6.57 11.40 -8.86
C GLY A 208 -6.77 9.97 -9.39
N ASP A 209 -5.70 9.17 -9.46
CA ASP A 209 -5.80 7.74 -9.76
C ASP A 209 -5.98 6.91 -8.47
N VAL A 210 -6.56 5.72 -8.63
CA VAL A 210 -6.90 4.81 -7.54
C VAL A 210 -6.44 3.40 -7.89
N LEU A 211 -5.97 2.65 -6.89
CA LEU A 211 -5.68 1.23 -7.01
C LEU A 211 -6.75 0.41 -6.30
N TYR A 212 -7.39 -0.50 -7.03
CA TYR A 212 -8.27 -1.54 -6.47
C TYR A 212 -7.51 -2.88 -6.42
N ILE A 213 -7.49 -3.50 -5.26
CA ILE A 213 -6.87 -4.79 -5.01
C ILE A 213 -7.98 -5.75 -4.58
N PRO A 214 -8.25 -6.83 -5.34
CA PRO A 214 -9.27 -7.80 -4.95
C PRO A 214 -8.85 -8.57 -3.70
N ALA A 215 -9.83 -9.20 -3.04
CA ALA A 215 -9.57 -10.14 -1.95
C ALA A 215 -8.68 -11.31 -2.44
N LYS A 216 -7.61 -11.58 -1.68
CA LYS A 216 -6.63 -12.65 -1.93
C LYS A 216 -6.58 -13.58 -0.71
N PRO A 217 -7.57 -14.50 -0.56
CA PRO A 217 -7.54 -15.49 0.52
C PRO A 217 -6.32 -16.39 0.39
N LYS A 218 -5.92 -17.05 1.48
CA LYS A 218 -4.80 -17.99 1.43
C LYS A 218 -5.11 -19.20 0.56
N TYR A 219 -4.24 -19.45 -0.41
CA TYR A 219 -4.29 -20.63 -1.26
C TYR A 219 -3.32 -21.71 -0.75
N SER A 220 -3.70 -22.99 -0.89
CA SER A 220 -2.77 -24.09 -0.68
C SER A 220 -1.83 -24.22 -1.88
N ASN A 221 -0.53 -23.98 -1.66
CA ASN A 221 0.52 -24.06 -2.68
C ASN A 221 0.31 -23.14 -3.90
N PRO A 222 0.30 -21.80 -3.71
CA PRO A 222 0.11 -20.87 -4.80
C PRO A 222 1.30 -20.90 -5.78
N GLU A 223 1.02 -20.70 -7.08
CA GLU A 223 2.07 -20.47 -8.08
C GLU A 223 2.85 -19.19 -7.76
N PHE A 224 2.12 -18.13 -7.40
CA PHE A 224 2.65 -16.86 -6.92
C PHE A 224 1.69 -16.21 -5.91
N ILE A 225 2.22 -15.25 -5.14
CA ILE A 225 1.51 -14.44 -4.17
C ILE A 225 1.79 -12.98 -4.49
N ASP A 226 0.75 -12.22 -4.76
CA ASP A 226 0.83 -10.78 -4.98
C ASP A 226 0.61 -10.04 -3.66
N LEU A 227 1.58 -9.22 -3.28
CA LEU A 227 1.69 -8.53 -2.01
C LEU A 227 1.74 -7.02 -2.23
N HIS A 228 1.31 -6.26 -1.23
CA HIS A 228 1.33 -4.80 -1.25
C HIS A 228 1.51 -4.20 0.15
N ASN A 229 1.86 -2.92 0.23
CA ASN A 229 1.84 -2.13 1.46
C ASN A 229 1.76 -0.63 1.13
N ASN A 230 1.02 0.12 1.94
CA ASN A 230 0.84 1.57 1.81
C ASN A 230 1.63 2.42 2.82
N ARG A 231 2.35 1.85 3.80
CA ARG A 231 3.19 2.62 4.75
C ARG A 231 4.31 3.40 4.06
N ASN A 232 4.77 2.91 2.91
CA ASN A 232 5.75 3.61 2.08
C ASN A 232 5.14 4.74 1.22
N ALA A 233 3.84 5.03 1.35
CA ALA A 233 3.21 6.21 0.73
C ALA A 233 3.94 7.51 1.10
N ALA A 234 4.50 7.57 2.31
CA ALA A 234 5.31 8.67 2.79
C ALA A 234 6.58 8.97 1.96
N LEU A 235 7.02 8.07 1.07
CA LEU A 235 8.13 8.31 0.14
C LEU A 235 7.88 9.54 -0.74
N ALA A 236 6.61 9.85 -1.03
CA ALA A 236 6.25 11.04 -1.80
C ALA A 236 6.69 12.35 -1.11
N CYS A 237 6.67 12.39 0.23
CA CYS A 237 7.10 13.54 1.03
C CYS A 237 8.61 13.79 0.94
N TRP A 238 9.41 12.80 0.54
CA TRP A 238 10.86 12.95 0.38
C TRP A 238 11.26 13.56 -0.96
N ARG A 239 10.31 13.89 -1.85
CA ARG A 239 10.61 14.67 -3.05
C ARG A 239 11.16 16.03 -2.65
N GLY A 240 12.42 16.29 -3.02
CA GLY A 240 13.19 17.47 -2.60
C GLY A 240 12.59 18.84 -2.95
N ASP A 241 11.57 18.88 -3.81
CA ASP A 241 10.88 20.12 -4.20
C ASP A 241 9.60 20.38 -3.38
N SER A 242 9.11 19.40 -2.61
CA SER A 242 7.94 19.59 -1.76
C SER A 242 8.36 20.02 -0.35
N ASN A 243 7.87 21.16 0.13
CA ASN A 243 8.01 21.55 1.54
C ASN A 243 7.07 20.75 2.47
N LYS A 244 6.57 19.61 2.00
CA LYS A 244 5.59 18.78 2.70
C LYS A 244 6.26 17.65 3.45
N SER A 245 5.80 17.45 4.67
CA SER A 245 6.21 16.32 5.51
C SER A 245 5.11 15.28 5.68
N THR A 246 3.93 15.48 5.09
CA THR A 246 2.78 14.56 5.19
C THR A 246 2.03 14.45 3.85
N LEU A 247 1.34 13.32 3.69
CA LEU A 247 0.48 12.95 2.56
C LEU A 247 -0.85 12.43 3.10
N THR A 248 -1.98 12.86 2.53
CA THR A 248 -3.28 12.27 2.84
C THR A 248 -3.77 11.29 1.79
N THR A 249 -4.44 10.22 2.22
CA THR A 249 -4.96 9.15 1.37
C THR A 249 -6.30 8.66 1.89
N HIS A 250 -7.13 8.10 1.01
CA HIS A 250 -8.27 7.30 1.44
C HIS A 250 -7.98 5.83 1.16
N SER A 251 -8.28 4.96 2.13
CA SER A 251 -8.10 3.51 2.01
C SER A 251 -9.38 2.77 2.37
N LEU A 252 -9.88 1.89 1.50
CA LEU A 252 -10.95 0.93 1.85
C LEU A 252 -10.32 -0.36 2.35
N LEU A 253 -10.74 -0.87 3.50
CA LEU A 253 -10.23 -2.11 4.11
C LEU A 253 -11.24 -2.72 5.10
N ASP A 254 -10.96 -3.92 5.62
CA ASP A 254 -11.63 -4.48 6.82
C ASP A 254 -10.70 -4.30 8.03
N THR A 255 -11.12 -3.50 9.02
CA THR A 255 -10.34 -3.20 10.23
C THR A 255 -10.15 -4.40 11.15
N HIS A 256 -10.92 -5.47 10.93
CA HIS A 256 -10.84 -6.72 11.68
C HIS A 256 -10.46 -7.91 10.79
N GLY A 257 -10.12 -7.63 9.53
CA GLY A 257 -9.82 -8.66 8.54
C GLY A 257 -8.51 -9.39 8.82
N HIS A 258 -8.41 -10.59 8.26
CA HIS A 258 -7.24 -11.43 8.45
C HIS A 258 -6.15 -11.07 7.43
N PHE A 259 -4.96 -10.71 7.90
CA PHE A 259 -3.83 -10.40 7.02
C PHE A 259 -2.79 -11.52 6.97
N TYR A 260 -2.15 -11.65 5.82
CA TYR A 260 -1.02 -12.55 5.57
C TYR A 260 0.20 -11.70 5.26
N TRP A 261 1.11 -11.65 6.22
CA TRP A 261 2.23 -10.74 6.20
C TRP A 261 3.53 -11.46 5.83
N TYR A 262 4.32 -10.85 4.95
CA TYR A 262 5.58 -11.34 4.42
C TYR A 262 6.63 -10.24 4.58
N TRP A 263 7.72 -10.55 5.27
CA TRP A 263 8.70 -9.54 5.65
C TRP A 263 10.12 -10.09 5.75
N ASN A 264 11.11 -9.20 5.74
CA ASN A 264 12.48 -9.51 6.12
C ASN A 264 13.13 -8.29 6.80
N ARG A 265 14.16 -8.53 7.62
CA ARG A 265 14.82 -7.48 8.44
C ARG A 265 15.87 -6.64 7.72
N LYS A 266 16.10 -6.86 6.42
CA LYS A 266 17.21 -6.23 5.72
C LYS A 266 16.77 -4.87 5.14
N PRO A 267 17.70 -3.90 5.04
CA PRO A 267 17.43 -2.60 4.46
C PRO A 267 16.85 -2.69 3.05
N THR A 268 15.87 -1.84 2.75
CA THR A 268 15.36 -1.63 1.41
C THR A 268 15.75 -0.26 0.88
N ILE A 269 15.83 -0.15 -0.45
CA ILE A 269 16.06 1.10 -1.17
C ILE A 269 14.81 1.39 -1.99
N HIS A 270 14.30 2.61 -1.89
CA HIS A 270 13.09 3.06 -2.57
C HIS A 270 13.41 4.30 -3.41
N PRO A 271 13.82 4.12 -4.68
CA PRO A 271 14.19 5.24 -5.54
C PRO A 271 12.97 6.13 -5.84
N LEU A 272 13.19 7.44 -5.85
CA LEU A 272 12.17 8.40 -6.27
C LEU A 272 12.04 8.43 -7.80
N ILE A 273 10.81 8.44 -8.32
CA ILE A 273 10.58 8.85 -9.70
C ILE A 273 10.56 10.37 -9.74
N TYR A 274 11.56 10.95 -10.40
CA TYR A 274 11.43 12.32 -10.92
C TYR A 274 10.61 12.24 -12.18
N ALA A 275 9.38 12.78 -12.17
CA ALA A 275 8.67 12.98 -13.42
C ALA A 275 9.54 13.86 -14.32
N ALA A 276 9.66 13.51 -15.61
CA ALA A 276 10.13 14.49 -16.57
C ALA A 276 9.20 15.70 -16.46
N THR A 277 9.76 16.86 -16.12
CA THR A 277 9.05 18.14 -16.14
C THR A 277 8.55 18.37 -17.55
N SER A 278 7.30 17.97 -17.84
CA SER A 278 6.62 18.41 -19.04
C SER A 278 6.14 19.83 -18.78
N LYS A 279 7.00 20.78 -19.16
CA LYS A 279 6.71 22.13 -19.68
C LYS A 279 8.01 22.92 -19.74
N ASN A 280 8.80 22.67 -20.78
CA ASN A 280 9.42 23.80 -21.46
C ASN A 280 8.39 24.26 -22.50
N GLU A 281 8.12 25.55 -22.45
CA GLU A 281 7.19 26.34 -23.27
C GLU A 281 7.29 26.08 -24.78
#